data_AF-A0A2S9FID8-F1
#
_entry.id   AF-A0A2S9FID8-F1
#
_cell.length_a   1.000
_cell.length_b   1.000
_cell.length_c   1.000
_cell.angle_alpha   90.00
_cell.angle_beta   90.00
_cell.angle_gamma   90.00
#
_symmetry.space_group_name_H-M   'P 1'
#
loop_
_entity.id
_entity.type
_entity.pdbx_description
1 polymer ?
#
loop_
_entity_poly.entity_id
_entity_poly.type
_entity_poly.pdbx_seq_one_letter_code
_entity_poly.pdbx_strand_id
1 'polypeptide(L)'
;MAPLADGDGKLSLIGSVALGTGVMVGAGIFALVGQVAELAGGLVPWAFLAGAVVVAFSSYSYIRYSSTNPSSGGIAMLLKAAYGPGVVAGTFSLFMYISMVLAEGLLARTFGTYLLRPFDMQGSAVWVACL
;
A
#
# COMPACT_ATOMS: atom_id res chain seq x y z
N MET A 1 0.79 17.38 -22.57
CA MET A 1 -0.56 16.79 -22.68
C MET A 1 -1.04 16.52 -21.25
N ALA A 2 -1.71 17.51 -20.65
CA ALA A 2 -2.09 17.49 -19.23
C ALA A 2 -3.38 16.66 -19.05
N PRO A 3 -3.46 15.74 -18.07
CA PRO A 3 -4.73 15.11 -17.75
C PRO A 3 -5.61 16.08 -16.94
N LEU A 4 -6.90 15.98 -17.27
CA LEU A 4 -8.02 16.81 -16.86
C LEU A 4 -8.25 16.69 -15.34
N ALA A 5 -8.10 17.80 -14.64
CA ALA A 5 -8.81 18.01 -13.38
C ALA A 5 -10.27 18.34 -13.76
N ASP A 6 -11.13 17.32 -13.80
CA ASP A 6 -12.57 17.51 -13.90
C ASP A 6 -13.07 18.13 -12.57
N GLY A 7 -13.12 19.46 -12.55
CA GLY A 7 -14.12 20.35 -11.93
C GLY A 7 -14.66 20.17 -10.51
N ASP A 8 -14.39 19.09 -9.77
CA ASP A 8 -15.11 18.79 -8.53
C ASP A 8 -14.38 17.76 -7.65
N GLY A 9 -13.05 17.85 -7.49
CA GLY A 9 -12.26 17.03 -6.54
C GLY A 9 -12.37 15.49 -6.67
N LYS A 10 -13.03 14.98 -7.71
CA LYS A 10 -13.34 13.56 -7.94
C LYS A 10 -12.29 12.96 -8.86
N LEU A 11 -11.79 11.77 -8.50
CA LEU A 11 -10.88 11.00 -9.35
C LEU A 11 -11.66 10.29 -10.46
N SER A 12 -11.16 10.36 -11.70
CA SER A 12 -11.65 9.55 -12.81
C SER A 12 -11.34 8.06 -12.57
N LEU A 13 -12.07 7.15 -13.22
CA LEU A 13 -11.82 5.70 -13.09
C LEU A 13 -10.35 5.35 -13.39
N ILE A 14 -9.82 5.92 -14.48
CA ILE A 14 -8.42 5.73 -14.87
C ILE A 14 -7.48 6.33 -13.81
N GLY A 15 -7.81 7.50 -13.25
CA GLY A 15 -7.06 8.11 -12.16
C GLY A 15 -7.01 7.23 -10.90
N SER A 16 -8.12 6.63 -10.51
CA SER A 16 -8.21 5.71 -9.36
C SER A 16 -7.43 4.41 -9.60
N VAL A 17 -7.49 3.84 -10.80
CA VAL A 17 -6.71 2.65 -11.17
C VAL A 17 -5.21 2.97 -11.19
N ALA A 18 -4.81 4.10 -11.77
CA ALA A 18 -3.43 4.55 -11.79
C ALA A 18 -2.88 4.81 -10.37
N LEU A 19 -3.68 5.43 -9.50
CA LEU A 19 -3.33 5.65 -8.10
C LEU A 19 -3.11 4.30 -7.39
N GLY A 20 -4.06 3.38 -7.48
CA GLY A 20 -3.96 2.08 -6.80
C GLY A 20 -2.78 1.24 -7.29
N THR A 21 -2.62 1.14 -8.61
CA THR A 21 -1.52 0.37 -9.23
C THR A 21 -0.15 0.99 -8.95
N GLY A 22 -0.04 2.33 -9.00
CA GLY A 22 1.19 3.05 -8.69
C GLY A 22 1.69 2.77 -7.26
N VAL A 23 0.79 2.82 -6.28
CA VAL A 23 1.13 2.52 -4.87
C VAL A 23 1.53 1.05 -4.72
N MET A 24 0.81 0.10 -5.34
CA MET A 24 1.14 -1.33 -5.26
C MET A 24 2.50 -1.67 -5.89
N VAL A 25 2.83 -1.08 -7.03
CA VAL A 25 4.12 -1.30 -7.70
C VAL A 25 5.26 -0.64 -6.92
N GLY A 26 5.07 0.60 -6.47
CA GLY A 26 6.07 1.32 -5.66
C GLY A 26 6.38 0.58 -4.35
N ALA A 27 5.36 0.29 -3.55
CA ALA A 27 5.52 -0.37 -2.26
C ALA A 27 5.88 -1.85 -2.39
N GLY A 28 5.17 -2.60 -3.24
CA GLY A 28 5.33 -4.04 -3.34
C GLY A 28 6.60 -4.42 -4.11
N ILE A 29 6.75 -3.91 -5.33
CA ILE A 29 7.82 -4.36 -6.22
C ILE A 29 9.15 -3.75 -5.82
N PHE A 30 9.22 -2.43 -5.65
CA PHE A 30 10.51 -1.79 -5.40
C PHE A 30 10.99 -1.94 -3.96
N ALA A 31 10.09 -1.89 -2.97
CA ALA A 31 10.51 -1.96 -1.58
C ALA A 31 10.66 -3.40 -1.05
N LEU A 32 9.78 -4.33 -1.45
CA LEU A 32 9.67 -5.65 -0.80
C LEU A 32 10.21 -6.82 -1.61
N VAL A 33 10.22 -6.77 -2.96
CA VAL A 33 10.64 -7.94 -3.77
C VAL A 33 12.06 -8.38 -3.48
N GLY A 34 12.99 -7.47 -3.21
CA GLY A 34 14.36 -7.83 -2.86
C GLY A 34 14.43 -8.71 -1.60
N GLN A 35 13.68 -8.33 -0.55
CA GLN A 35 13.61 -9.09 0.71
C GLN A 35 12.91 -10.43 0.51
N VAL A 36 11.83 -10.44 -0.29
CA VAL A 36 11.11 -11.68 -0.62
C VAL A 36 11.97 -12.62 -1.46
N ALA A 37 12.81 -12.10 -2.36
CA ALA A 37 13.72 -12.88 -3.19
C ALA A 37 14.87 -13.50 -2.38
N GLU A 38 15.38 -12.79 -1.36
CA GLU A 38 16.37 -13.33 -0.44
C GLU A 38 15.80 -14.52 0.37
N LEU A 39 14.53 -14.44 0.78
CA LEU A 39 13.87 -15.49 1.57
C LEU A 39 13.34 -16.66 0.71
N ALA A 40 12.71 -16.38 -0.43
CA ALA A 40 12.02 -17.37 -1.26
C ALA A 40 12.88 -17.88 -2.44
N GLY A 41 14.01 -17.24 -2.75
CA GLY A 41 14.88 -17.62 -3.86
C GLY A 41 14.14 -17.70 -5.20
N GLY A 42 14.24 -18.83 -5.89
CA GLY A 42 13.56 -19.05 -7.17
C GLY A 42 12.03 -19.20 -7.08
N LEU A 43 11.45 -19.27 -5.88
CA LEU A 43 10.01 -19.48 -5.68
C LEU A 43 9.20 -18.17 -5.63
N VAL A 44 9.85 -17.02 -5.82
CA VAL A 44 9.20 -15.69 -5.81
C VAL A 44 7.96 -15.61 -6.71
N PRO A 45 7.94 -16.12 -7.96
CA PRO A 45 6.75 -16.05 -8.80
C PRO A 45 5.55 -16.80 -8.21
N TRP A 46 5.80 -17.94 -7.53
CA TRP A 46 4.77 -18.72 -6.87
C TRP A 46 4.22 -18.01 -5.63
N ALA A 47 5.08 -17.32 -4.87
CA ALA A 47 4.66 -16.49 -3.74
C ALA A 47 3.75 -15.34 -4.21
N PHE A 48 4.08 -14.68 -5.33
CA PHE A 48 3.23 -13.66 -5.93
C PHE A 48 1.88 -14.21 -6.40
N LEU A 49 1.85 -15.40 -7.00
CA LEU A 49 0.62 -16.04 -7.43
C LEU A 49 -0.29 -16.37 -6.23
N ALA A 50 0.28 -16.92 -5.15
CA ALA A 50 -0.45 -17.17 -3.91
C ALA A 50 -1.00 -15.87 -3.30
N GLY A 51 -0.18 -14.81 -3.28
CA GLY A 51 -0.60 -13.48 -2.82
C GLY A 51 -1.75 -12.90 -3.66
N ALA A 52 -1.70 -13.06 -4.99
CA ALA A 52 -2.76 -12.61 -5.89
C ALA A 52 -4.10 -13.30 -5.60
N VAL A 53 -4.09 -14.61 -5.30
CA VAL A 53 -5.30 -15.35 -4.92
C VAL A 53 -5.89 -14.79 -3.63
N VAL A 54 -5.08 -14.53 -2.61
CA VAL A 54 -5.55 -13.96 -1.33
C VAL A 54 -6.14 -12.57 -1.53
N VAL A 55 -5.47 -11.71 -2.30
CA VAL A 55 -5.94 -10.33 -2.59
C VAL A 55 -7.24 -10.33 -3.39
N ALA A 56 -7.47 -11.32 -4.26
CA ALA A 56 -8.71 -11.43 -5.04
C ALA A 56 -9.95 -11.62 -4.14
N PHE A 57 -9.85 -12.42 -3.08
CA PHE A 57 -10.94 -12.59 -2.11
C PHE A 57 -11.22 -11.29 -1.32
N SER A 58 -10.15 -10.60 -0.91
CA SER A 58 -10.25 -9.33 -0.18
C SER A 58 -10.86 -8.22 -1.03
N SER A 59 -10.44 -8.09 -2.29
CA SER A 59 -10.96 -7.07 -3.21
C SER A 59 -12.44 -7.30 -3.54
N TYR A 60 -12.86 -8.55 -3.71
CA TYR A 60 -14.27 -8.89 -3.93
C TYR A 60 -15.17 -8.42 -2.78
N SER A 61 -14.76 -8.69 -1.54
CA SER A 61 -15.48 -8.25 -0.34
C SER A 61 -15.58 -6.72 -0.27
N TYR A 62 -14.50 -6.04 -0.67
CA TYR A 62 -14.41 -4.59 -0.70
C TYR A 62 -15.35 -3.96 -1.74
N ILE A 63 -15.38 -4.50 -2.96
CA ILE A 63 -16.24 -4.04 -4.05
C ILE A 63 -17.72 -4.17 -3.66
N ARG A 64 -18.10 -5.32 -3.08
CA ARG A 64 -19.48 -5.60 -2.64
C ARG A 64 -19.92 -4.59 -1.58
N TYR A 65 -19.09 -4.34 -0.56
CA TYR A 65 -19.42 -3.40 0.51
C TYR A 65 -19.44 -1.95 0.02
N SER A 66 -18.42 -1.52 -0.73
CA SER A 66 -18.30 -0.14 -1.23
C SER A 66 -19.44 0.25 -2.17
N SER A 67 -20.05 -0.71 -2.87
CA SER A 67 -21.24 -0.45 -3.69
C SER A 67 -22.49 -0.16 -2.87
N THR A 68 -22.59 -0.70 -1.66
CA THR A 68 -23.76 -0.50 -0.78
C THR A 68 -23.63 0.72 0.13
N ASN A 69 -22.41 1.08 0.51
CA ASN A 69 -22.15 2.18 1.43
C ASN A 69 -20.95 3.03 0.95
N PRO A 70 -21.14 3.90 -0.06
CA PRO A 70 -20.07 4.76 -0.56
C PRO A 70 -19.67 5.76 0.51
N SER A 71 -18.50 5.55 1.10
CA SER A 71 -17.94 6.40 2.14
C SER A 71 -16.49 6.74 1.83
N SER A 72 -16.11 8.00 2.06
CA SER A 72 -14.73 8.48 1.93
C SER A 72 -13.81 8.06 3.08
N GLY A 73 -14.34 7.40 4.13
CA GLY A 73 -13.57 7.01 5.32
C GLY A 73 -12.79 5.69 5.20
N GLY A 74 -12.81 5.04 4.03
CA GLY A 74 -11.98 3.87 3.74
C GLY A 74 -12.21 2.66 4.66
N ILE A 75 -11.11 1.99 5.02
CA ILE A 75 -11.10 0.69 5.74
C ILE A 75 -11.61 0.81 7.18
N ALA A 76 -11.43 1.98 7.81
CA ALA A 76 -11.99 2.26 9.12
C ALA A 76 -13.54 2.26 9.10
N MET A 77 -14.17 2.69 8.00
CA MET A 77 -15.62 2.67 7.87
C MET A 77 -16.17 1.27 7.61
N LEU A 78 -15.44 0.43 6.89
CA LEU A 78 -15.76 -1.01 6.78
C LEU A 78 -15.72 -1.66 8.17
N LEU A 79 -14.70 -1.34 8.96
CA LEU A 79 -14.52 -1.92 10.28
C LEU A 79 -15.58 -1.47 11.29
N LYS A 80 -15.94 -0.18 11.24
CA LYS A 80 -17.07 0.37 12.00
C LYS A 80 -18.40 -0.28 11.60
N ALA A 81 -18.60 -0.61 10.32
CA ALA A 81 -19.80 -1.30 9.88
C ALA A 81 -19.83 -2.78 10.29
N ALA A 82 -18.67 -3.46 10.30
CA ALA A 82 -18.58 -4.87 10.69
C ALA A 82 -18.67 -5.10 12.20
N TYR A 83 -18.04 -4.24 13.01
CA TYR A 83 -17.94 -4.41 14.48
C TYR A 83 -18.80 -3.42 15.28
N GLY A 84 -19.48 -2.49 14.61
CA GLY A 84 -20.24 -1.42 15.23
C GLY A 84 -19.37 -0.28 15.76
N PRO A 85 -19.98 0.86 16.14
CA PRO A 85 -19.29 1.94 16.83
C PRO A 85 -18.87 1.49 18.23
N GLY A 86 -17.57 1.35 18.48
CA GLY A 86 -17.06 0.92 19.78
C GLY A 86 -15.53 0.88 19.84
N VAL A 87 -15.03 0.53 21.03
CA VAL A 87 -13.58 0.47 21.34
C VAL A 87 -12.86 -0.49 20.38
N VAL A 88 -13.48 -1.62 20.02
CA VAL A 88 -12.89 -2.62 19.12
C VAL A 88 -12.57 -2.03 17.74
N ALA A 89 -13.53 -1.36 17.09
CA ALA A 89 -13.31 -0.70 15.80
C ALA A 89 -12.26 0.41 15.89
N GLY A 90 -12.22 1.14 17.01
CA GLY A 90 -11.22 2.18 17.29
C GLY A 90 -9.80 1.60 17.44
N THR A 91 -9.64 0.54 18.24
CA THR A 91 -8.34 -0.12 18.47
C THR A 91 -7.76 -0.69 17.19
N PHE A 92 -8.56 -1.39 16.38
CA PHE A 92 -8.08 -1.90 15.10
C PHE A 92 -7.80 -0.78 14.08
N SER A 93 -8.55 0.32 14.09
CA SER A 93 -8.23 1.49 13.26
C SER A 93 -6.89 2.10 13.65
N LEU A 94 -6.56 2.13 14.95
CA LEU A 94 -5.24 2.56 15.42
C LEU A 94 -4.13 1.59 14.98
N PHE A 95 -4.37 0.28 15.03
CA PHE A 95 -3.41 -0.70 14.49
C PHE A 95 -3.19 -0.53 12.99
N MET A 96 -4.24 -0.23 12.21
CA MET A 96 -4.07 0.10 10.78
C MET A 96 -3.24 1.38 10.60
N TYR A 97 -3.47 2.41 11.41
CA TYR A 97 -2.68 3.64 11.36
C TYR A 97 -1.19 3.36 11.63
N ILE A 98 -0.87 2.60 12.68
CA ILE A 98 0.51 2.22 12.98
C ILE A 98 1.10 1.40 11.84
N SER A 99 0.34 0.46 11.27
CA SER A 99 0.77 -0.33 10.11
C SER A 99 1.12 0.54 8.91
N MET A 100 0.34 1.60 8.65
CA MET A 100 0.60 2.56 7.58
C MET A 100 1.92 3.29 7.80
N VAL A 101 2.16 3.80 9.02
CA VAL A 101 3.40 4.51 9.37
C VAL A 101 4.63 3.60 9.20
N LEU A 102 4.52 2.33 9.60
CA LEU A 102 5.59 1.34 9.40
C LEU A 102 5.84 1.04 7.92
N ALA A 103 4.77 0.92 7.13
CA ALA A 103 4.88 0.69 5.69
C ALA A 103 5.60 1.86 4.99
N GLU A 104 5.19 3.10 5.26
CA GLU A 104 5.83 4.30 4.71
C GLU A 104 7.30 4.42 5.15
N GLY A 105 7.62 4.06 6.41
CA GLY A 105 9.00 4.03 6.89
C GLY A 105 9.88 3.01 6.15
N LEU A 106 9.34 1.83 5.82
CA LEU A 106 10.05 0.85 5.02
C LEU A 106 10.27 1.35 3.57
N LEU A 107 9.25 1.99 3.00
CA LEU A 107 9.34 2.61 1.68
C LEU A 107 10.43 3.68 1.66
N ALA A 108 10.44 4.59 2.63
CA ALA A 108 11.47 5.63 2.77
C ALA A 108 12.88 5.04 2.81
N ARG A 109 13.13 4.00 3.63
CA ARG A 109 14.42 3.32 3.69
C ARG A 109 14.86 2.75 2.34
N THR A 110 13.94 2.08 1.63
CA THR A 110 14.26 1.49 0.32
C THR A 110 14.51 2.57 -0.73
N PHE A 111 13.72 3.65 -0.69
CA PHE A 111 13.91 4.82 -1.54
C PHE A 111 15.28 5.47 -1.31
N GLY A 112 15.67 5.73 -0.06
CA GLY A 112 16.99 6.25 0.30
C GLY A 112 18.13 5.36 -0.20
N THR A 113 17.97 4.03 -0.09
CA THR A 113 18.94 3.06 -0.62
C THR A 113 19.08 3.15 -2.16
N TYR A 114 17.97 3.27 -2.89
CA TYR A 114 18.00 3.43 -4.35
C TYR A 114 18.56 4.79 -4.77
N LEU A 115 18.23 5.86 -4.05
CA LEU A 115 18.67 7.23 -4.35
C LEU A 115 20.18 7.43 -4.13
N LEU A 116 20.76 6.75 -3.14
CA LEU A 116 22.20 6.82 -2.85
C LEU A 116 23.05 5.86 -3.70
N ARG A 117 22.42 4.93 -4.45
CA ARG A 117 23.09 3.96 -5.32
C ARG A 117 23.99 4.59 -6.38
N PRO A 118 23.61 5.68 -7.07
CA PRO A 118 24.48 6.36 -8.05
C PRO A 118 25.70 7.04 -7.43
N PHE A 119 25.67 7.35 -6.13
CA PHE A 119 26.75 8.03 -5.41
C PHE A 119 27.67 7.07 -4.65
N ASP A 120 27.43 5.76 -4.76
CA ASP A 120 28.14 4.68 -4.04
C ASP A 120 28.13 4.82 -2.49
N MET A 121 27.20 5.62 -1.95
CA MET A 121 27.07 5.89 -0.50
C MET A 121 26.05 4.98 0.20
N GLN A 122 25.74 3.83 -0.40
CA GLN A 122 24.68 2.90 0.01
C GLN A 122 24.88 2.35 1.44
N GLY A 123 26.12 2.33 1.94
CA GLY A 123 26.49 1.80 3.25
C GLY A 123 26.43 2.79 4.42
N SER A 124 26.18 4.08 4.19
CA SER A 124 26.11 5.05 5.30
C SER A 124 24.77 4.95 6.02
N ALA A 125 24.78 4.31 7.19
CA ALA A 125 23.61 4.16 8.05
C ALA A 125 22.95 5.50 8.44
N VAL A 126 23.71 6.59 8.47
CA VAL A 126 23.20 7.94 8.78
C VAL A 126 22.43 8.52 7.59
N TRP A 127 22.93 8.36 6.36
CA TRP A 127 22.28 8.93 5.17
C TRP A 127 21.07 8.11 4.69
N VAL A 128 21.06 6.80 4.93
CA VAL A 128 19.90 5.94 4.61
C VAL A 128 18.77 6.08 5.63
N ALA A 129 19.06 6.48 6.87
CA ALA A 129 18.04 6.66 7.93
C ALA A 129 17.48 8.08 8.02
N CYS A 130 18.22 9.10 7.58
CA CYS A 130 17.77 10.50 7.57
C CYS A 130 16.92 10.88 6.34
N LEU A 131 16.83 10.02 5.32
CA LEU A 131 16.28 10.31 3.99
C LEU A 131 15.16 9.30 3.67
#